data_AF-A0A8J9RMG6-F1
#
_entry.id   AF-A0A8J9RMG6-F1
#
_cell.length_a   1.000
_cell.length_b   1.000
_cell.length_c   1.000
_cell.angle_alpha   90.00
_cell.angle_beta   90.00
_cell.angle_gamma   90.00
#
_symmetry.space_group_name_H-M   'P 1'
#
loop_
_entity.id
_entity.type
_entity.pdbx_description
1 polymer ?
#
loop_
_entity_poly.entity_id
_entity_poly.type
_entity_poly.pdbx_seq_one_letter_code
_entity_poly.pdbx_strand_id
1 'polypeptide(L)'
;MSGAKHNVNPADYGWTYQGSNAQSRVEYWQNDQGAKMDYYPTTGTVKTSMEHPYAGKTQMFRRDLSDSQFTEVLNNPRAHTGQGYQTKANWNKYHGK
;
A
#
# COMPACT_ATOMS: atom_id res chain seq x y z
N MET A 1 -2.38 -22.73 -7.96
CA MET A 1 -2.82 -21.37 -7.59
C MET A 1 -1.61 -20.63 -7.07
N SER A 2 -1.23 -19.49 -7.66
CA SER A 2 -0.14 -18.67 -7.10
C SER A 2 -0.61 -18.15 -5.76
N GLY A 3 0.09 -18.49 -4.68
CA GLY A 3 -0.20 -17.97 -3.34
C GLY A 3 -0.07 -16.46 -3.26
N ALA A 4 -0.55 -15.87 -2.16
CA ALA A 4 -0.30 -14.47 -1.85
C ALA A 4 1.23 -14.20 -1.88
N LYS A 5 1.64 -13.08 -2.47
CA LYS A 5 3.05 -12.71 -2.58
C LYS A 5 3.71 -12.55 -1.21
N HIS A 6 2.94 -12.01 -0.26
CA HIS A 6 3.38 -11.80 1.11
C HIS A 6 2.80 -12.85 2.03
N ASN A 7 3.65 -13.43 2.89
CA ASN A 7 3.25 -14.33 3.97
C ASN A 7 2.90 -13.58 5.28
N VAL A 8 2.57 -12.29 5.16
CA VAL A 8 2.27 -11.40 6.28
C VAL A 8 0.77 -11.13 6.28
N ASN A 9 0.10 -11.34 7.42
CA ASN A 9 -1.32 -11.06 7.58
C ASN A 9 -1.53 -9.63 8.09
N PRO A 10 -2.22 -8.73 7.35
CA PRO A 10 -2.51 -7.37 7.82
C PRO A 10 -3.23 -7.31 9.17
N ALA A 11 -4.02 -8.33 9.52
CA ALA A 11 -4.73 -8.39 10.80
C ALA A 11 -3.79 -8.32 12.02
N ASP A 12 -2.59 -8.88 11.90
CA ASP A 12 -1.57 -8.87 12.96
C ASP A 12 -1.02 -7.45 13.22
N TYR A 13 -1.31 -6.50 12.33
CA TYR A 13 -0.87 -5.10 12.36
C TYR A 13 -2.04 -4.14 12.57
N GLY A 14 -3.18 -4.62 13.07
CA GLY A 14 -4.34 -3.77 13.39
C GLY A 14 -5.22 -3.41 12.19
N TRP A 15 -5.07 -4.10 11.05
CA TRP A 15 -5.96 -3.92 9.90
C TRP A 15 -7.16 -4.87 9.99
N THR A 16 -8.36 -4.32 9.79
CA THR A 16 -9.60 -5.08 9.71
C THR A 16 -9.97 -5.35 8.26
N TYR A 17 -10.16 -6.62 7.90
CA TYR A 17 -10.61 -7.02 6.57
C TYR A 17 -12.02 -6.49 6.28
N GLN A 18 -12.20 -5.90 5.10
CA GLN A 18 -13.47 -5.30 4.65
C GLN A 18 -14.12 -6.06 3.50
N GLY A 19 -13.43 -7.04 2.91
CA GLY A 19 -13.92 -7.81 1.78
C GLY A 19 -12.89 -7.93 0.66
N SER A 20 -13.32 -8.49 -0.46
CA SER A 20 -12.49 -8.64 -1.66
C SER A 20 -13.33 -8.59 -2.93
N ASN A 21 -12.67 -8.35 -4.06
CA ASN A 21 -13.25 -8.54 -5.38
C ASN A 21 -12.42 -9.60 -6.12
N ALA A 22 -13.04 -10.75 -6.39
CA ALA A 22 -12.39 -11.88 -7.04
C ALA A 22 -11.99 -11.60 -8.50
N GLN A 23 -12.75 -10.77 -9.22
CA GLN A 23 -12.47 -10.43 -10.61
C GLN A 23 -11.18 -9.61 -10.73
N SER A 24 -11.00 -8.61 -9.86
CA SER A 24 -9.79 -7.78 -9.82
C SER A 24 -8.69 -8.33 -8.89
N ARG A 25 -8.97 -9.42 -8.16
CA ARG A 25 -8.04 -10.08 -7.22
C ARG A 25 -7.48 -9.10 -6.17
N VAL A 26 -8.36 -8.31 -5.58
CA VAL A 26 -8.03 -7.30 -4.59
C VAL A 26 -8.74 -7.59 -3.27
N GLU A 27 -8.04 -7.33 -2.18
CA GLU A 27 -8.54 -7.34 -0.82
C GLU A 27 -8.59 -5.92 -0.27
N TYR A 28 -9.65 -5.62 0.48
CA TYR A 28 -9.88 -4.33 1.09
C TYR A 28 -9.67 -4.42 2.59
N TRP A 29 -8.93 -3.48 3.13
CA TRP A 29 -8.56 -3.43 4.54
C TRP A 29 -8.70 -2.01 5.09
N GLN A 30 -8.99 -1.88 6.38
CA GLN A 30 -9.06 -0.58 7.07
C GLN A 30 -8.48 -0.68 8.47
N ASN A 31 -7.73 0.33 8.92
CA ASN A 31 -7.24 0.43 10.30
C ASN A 31 -8.05 1.43 11.14
N ASP A 32 -7.81 1.45 12.44
CA ASP A 32 -8.44 2.32 13.44
C ASP A 32 -8.18 3.82 13.21
N GLN A 33 -7.03 4.15 12.62
CA GLN A 33 -6.66 5.50 12.19
C GLN A 33 -7.43 5.99 10.95
N GLY A 34 -8.33 5.17 10.38
CA GLY A 34 -9.13 5.51 9.21
C GLY A 34 -8.40 5.38 7.88
N ALA A 35 -7.19 4.83 7.85
CA ALA A 35 -6.50 4.50 6.62
C ALA A 35 -7.15 3.27 5.95
N LYS A 36 -7.25 3.31 4.62
CA LYS A 36 -7.77 2.22 3.80
C LYS A 36 -6.67 1.66 2.92
N MET A 37 -6.66 0.35 2.72
CA MET A 37 -5.69 -0.36 1.90
C MET A 37 -6.39 -1.28 0.89
N ASP A 38 -6.01 -1.12 -0.38
CA ASP A 38 -6.31 -2.07 -1.44
C ASP A 38 -5.04 -2.91 -1.66
N TYR A 39 -5.10 -4.20 -1.32
CA TYR A 39 -3.99 -5.13 -1.46
C TYR A 39 -4.27 -6.10 -2.61
N TYR A 40 -3.33 -6.24 -3.54
CA TYR A 40 -3.40 -7.18 -4.67
C TYR A 40 -2.44 -8.34 -4.42
N PRO A 41 -2.90 -9.45 -3.81
CA PRO A 41 -2.00 -10.46 -3.27
C PRO A 41 -1.13 -11.14 -4.33
N THR A 42 -1.63 -11.25 -5.57
CA THR A 42 -0.87 -11.90 -6.65
C THR A 42 0.29 -11.06 -7.19
N THR A 43 0.25 -9.74 -7.00
CA THR A 43 1.29 -8.82 -7.54
C THR A 43 2.10 -8.13 -6.46
N GLY A 44 1.68 -8.20 -5.19
CA GLY A 44 2.25 -7.37 -4.12
C GLY A 44 2.02 -5.87 -4.32
N THR A 45 1.04 -5.49 -5.16
CA THR A 45 0.65 -4.09 -5.32
C THR A 45 -0.18 -3.70 -4.11
N VAL A 46 0.16 -2.55 -3.53
CA VAL A 46 -0.53 -1.98 -2.38
C VAL A 46 -0.86 -0.53 -2.66
N LYS A 47 -2.13 -0.19 -2.52
CA LYS A 47 -2.58 1.20 -2.46
C LYS A 47 -3.04 1.49 -1.04
N THR A 48 -2.57 2.59 -0.47
CA THR A 48 -3.12 3.12 0.78
C THR A 48 -3.72 4.49 0.54
N SER A 49 -4.82 4.79 1.22
CA SER A 49 -5.46 6.11 1.23
C SER A 49 -5.83 6.52 2.64
N MET A 50 -5.64 7.79 2.97
CA MET A 50 -5.92 8.34 4.29
C MET A 50 -6.11 9.86 4.22
N GLU A 51 -6.71 10.43 5.27
CA GLU A 51 -6.80 11.87 5.47
C GLU A 51 -5.61 12.36 6.30
N HIS A 52 -4.69 13.09 5.65
CA HIS A 52 -3.55 13.71 6.30
C HIS A 52 -3.96 15.07 6.88
N PRO A 53 -3.63 15.39 8.14
CA PRO A 53 -4.12 16.60 8.83
C PRO A 53 -3.80 17.91 8.10
N TYR A 54 -2.70 17.96 7.35
CA TYR A 54 -2.30 19.14 6.58
C TYR A 54 -2.54 19.03 5.07
N ALA A 55 -2.44 17.82 4.51
CA ALA A 55 -2.44 17.62 3.06
C ALA A 55 -3.81 17.13 2.54
N GLY A 56 -4.78 16.96 3.44
CA GLY A 56 -6.09 16.42 3.12
C GLY A 56 -6.02 14.96 2.67
N LYS A 57 -6.95 14.57 1.80
CA LYS A 57 -7.05 13.20 1.29
C LYS A 57 -5.83 12.87 0.41
N THR A 58 -5.03 11.91 0.85
CA THR A 58 -3.83 11.46 0.14
C THR A 58 -3.92 9.98 -0.19
N GLN A 59 -3.22 9.56 -1.24
CA GLN A 59 -3.08 8.17 -1.61
C GLN A 59 -1.64 7.87 -2.04
N MET A 60 -1.21 6.65 -1.79
CA MET A 60 0.08 6.14 -2.24
C MET A 60 -0.10 4.80 -2.93
N PHE A 61 0.63 4.61 -4.03
CA PHE A 61 0.68 3.36 -4.77
C PHE A 61 2.09 2.81 -4.75
N ARG A 62 2.22 1.56 -4.32
CA ARG A 62 3.47 0.81 -4.30
C ARG A 62 3.25 -0.49 -5.03
N ARG A 63 4.25 -0.92 -5.80
CA ARG A 63 4.20 -2.16 -6.57
C ARG A 63 5.32 -3.06 -6.12
N ASP A 64 5.09 -4.35 -6.27
CA ASP A 64 6.14 -5.36 -6.15
C ASP A 64 6.94 -5.28 -4.84
N LEU A 65 6.27 -4.98 -3.72
CA LEU A 65 6.95 -4.86 -2.43
C LEU A 65 7.65 -6.18 -2.05
N SER A 66 8.70 -6.09 -1.22
CA SER A 66 9.17 -7.22 -0.41
C SER A 66 8.29 -7.38 0.83
N ASP A 67 8.41 -8.50 1.54
CA ASP A 67 7.70 -8.72 2.81
C ASP A 67 8.06 -7.66 3.87
N SER A 68 9.32 -7.24 3.91
CA SER A 68 9.77 -6.17 4.81
C SER A 68 9.14 -4.82 4.48
N GLN A 69 9.07 -4.46 3.19
CA GLN A 69 8.44 -3.21 2.76
C GLN A 69 6.92 -3.25 2.94
N PHE A 70 6.30 -4.41 2.74
CA PHE A 70 4.88 -4.57 3.03
C PHE A 70 4.61 -4.37 4.53
N THR A 71 5.43 -4.99 5.38
CA THR A 71 5.39 -4.79 6.84
C THR A 71 5.58 -3.32 7.23
N GLU A 72 6.49 -2.60 6.58
CA GLU A 72 6.68 -1.16 6.78
C GLU A 72 5.39 -0.37 6.46
N VAL A 73 4.70 -0.73 5.37
CA VAL A 73 3.42 -0.12 4.98
C VAL A 73 2.29 -0.45 5.95
N LEU A 74 2.27 -1.67 6.50
CA LEU A 74 1.27 -2.07 7.49
C LEU A 74 1.40 -1.26 8.79
N ASN A 75 2.63 -0.97 9.22
CA ASN A 75 2.91 -0.13 10.39
C ASN A 75 2.72 1.37 10.11
N ASN A 76 3.06 1.81 8.90
CA ASN A 76 2.94 3.20 8.48
C ASN A 76 2.34 3.25 7.06
N PRO A 77 1.02 3.52 6.93
CA PRO A 77 0.36 3.60 5.62
C PRO A 77 0.94 4.64 4.67
N ARG A 78 1.80 5.56 5.13
CA ARG A 78 2.51 6.58 4.33
C ARG A 78 3.98 6.25 4.08
N ALA A 79 4.45 5.07 4.45
CA ALA A 79 5.81 4.63 4.19
C ALA A 79 6.17 4.79 2.69
N HIS A 80 7.30 5.44 2.46
CA HIS A 80 7.89 5.63 1.13
C HIS A 80 8.92 4.53 0.90
N THR A 81 8.51 3.43 0.29
CA THR A 81 9.35 2.24 0.10
C THR A 81 10.31 2.34 -1.09
N GLY A 82 10.30 3.46 -1.82
CA GLY A 82 11.02 3.62 -3.09
C GLY A 82 10.45 2.80 -4.25
N GLN A 83 9.36 2.06 -4.03
CA GLN A 83 8.68 1.22 -5.02
C GLN A 83 7.35 1.86 -5.44
N GLY A 84 7.09 1.94 -6.75
CA GLY A 84 5.87 2.54 -7.30
C GLY A 84 6.11 3.64 -8.34
N TYR A 85 5.15 4.55 -8.49
CA TYR A 85 5.12 5.53 -9.60
C TYR A 85 6.10 6.72 -9.47
N GLN A 86 6.85 6.81 -8.38
CA GLN A 86 7.97 7.74 -8.28
C GLN A 86 9.26 7.04 -8.71
N THR A 87 9.40 6.79 -10.02
CA THR A 87 10.69 6.40 -10.59
C THR A 87 11.64 7.61 -10.53
N LYS A 88 12.95 7.36 -10.35
CA LYS A 88 13.99 8.42 -10.34
C LYS A 88 13.93 9.36 -11.55
N ALA A 89 13.34 8.93 -12.67
CA ALA A 89 13.13 9.74 -13.86
C ALA A 89 12.21 10.96 -13.61
N ASN A 90 11.22 10.85 -12.71
CA ASN A 90 10.33 11.97 -12.37
C ASN A 90 10.93 12.93 -11.35
N TRP A 91 11.92 12.53 -10.54
CA TRP A 91 12.57 13.40 -9.55
C TRP A 91 13.29 14.59 -10.21
N ASN A 92 14.05 14.34 -11.28
CA ASN A 92 14.74 15.40 -12.02
C ASN A 92 13.78 16.42 -12.66
N LYS A 93 12.54 16.01 -12.98
CA LYS A 93 11.56 16.91 -13.62
C LYS A 93 11.00 17.97 -12.66
N TYR A 94 10.94 17.67 -11.36
CA TYR A 94 10.34 18.57 -10.35
C TYR A 94 11.35 19.20 -9.39
N HIS A 95 12.55 18.63 -9.28
CA HIS A 95 13.60 19.08 -8.36
C HIS A 95 14.96 19.33 -9.02
N GLY A 96 15.10 19.10 -10.33
CA GLY A 96 16.28 19.49 -11.09
C GLY A 96 16.31 21.01 -11.27
N LYS A 97 17.33 21.66 -10.70
CA LYS A 97 17.72 23.03 -11.03
C LYS A 97 18.50 23.05 -12.34
#